data_AF-A0A8H7CZQ8-F1
#
_entry.id   AF-A0A8H7CZQ8-F1
#
_cell.length_a   1.000
_cell.length_b   1.000
_cell.length_c   1.000
_cell.angle_alpha   90.00
_cell.angle_beta   90.00
_cell.angle_gamma   90.00
#
_symmetry.space_group_name_H-M   'P 1'
#
loop_
_entity.id
_entity.type
_entity.pdbx_description
1 polymer ?
#
loop_
_entity_poly.entity_id
_entity_poly.type
_entity_poly.pdbx_seq_one_letter_code
_entity_poly.pdbx_strand_id
1 'polypeptide(L)'
;MPYPAPTDFDVVVGCLRLSHKYGVEYLRRRALVHFSSRFPTTLPQFDRYLYGREDGPKEYSWRFPESRNSRIRAILVAREVDAPWILPMAFYILAVNFERLGFAIFNGAIYNGVDIWLSAED
;
A
#
# COMPACT_ATOMS: atom_id res chain seq x y z
N MET A 1 -1.32 1.00 -18.40
CA MET A 1 0.15 0.95 -18.64
C MET A 1 0.76 -0.02 -17.64
N PRO A 2 1.71 -0.87 -18.04
CA PRO A 2 2.47 -1.69 -17.08
C PRO A 2 3.32 -0.77 -16.19
N TYR A 3 3.55 -1.17 -14.94
CA TYR A 3 4.46 -0.46 -14.04
C TYR A 3 5.92 -0.62 -14.51
N PRO A 4 6.80 0.39 -14.36
CA PRO A 4 8.24 0.23 -14.55
C PRO A 4 8.84 -0.81 -13.60
N ALA A 5 10.12 -1.16 -13.80
CA ALA A 5 10.82 -2.24 -13.11
C ALA A 5 10.50 -2.34 -11.59
N PRO A 6 10.48 -3.55 -11.01
CA PRO A 6 10.20 -3.74 -9.59
C PRO A 6 11.03 -2.81 -8.70
N THR A 7 10.39 -2.22 -7.69
CA THR A 7 11.01 -1.23 -6.79
C THR A 7 10.61 -1.48 -5.33
N ASP A 8 10.98 -0.57 -4.42
CA ASP A 8 10.67 -0.67 -3.00
C ASP A 8 9.47 0.18 -2.62
N PHE A 9 8.74 -0.25 -1.59
CA PHE A 9 7.57 0.47 -1.08
C PHE A 9 7.89 1.93 -0.72
N ASP A 10 9.00 2.17 -0.01
CA ASP A 10 9.38 3.52 0.42
C ASP A 10 9.70 4.43 -0.78
N VAL A 11 10.25 3.88 -1.87
CA VAL A 11 10.47 4.61 -3.12
C VAL A 11 9.14 5.00 -3.76
N VAL A 12 8.18 4.08 -3.85
CA VAL A 12 6.83 4.35 -4.38
C VAL A 12 6.13 5.42 -3.56
N VAL A 13 6.17 5.32 -2.22
CA VAL A 13 5.59 6.29 -1.29
C VAL A 13 6.25 7.66 -1.45
N GLY A 14 7.59 7.70 -1.54
CA GLY A 14 8.34 8.93 -1.77
C GLY A 14 7.94 9.62 -3.07
N CYS A 15 7.91 8.87 -4.19
CA CYS A 15 7.45 9.38 -5.48
C CYS A 15 5.99 9.85 -5.42
N LEU A 16 5.10 9.11 -4.77
CA LEU A 16 3.70 9.46 -4.58
C LEU A 16 3.55 10.79 -3.83
N ARG A 17 4.22 10.94 -2.69
CA ARG A 17 4.15 12.16 -1.87
C ARG A 17 4.71 13.38 -2.59
N LEU A 18 5.87 13.24 -3.22
CA LEU A 18 6.50 14.35 -3.96
C LEU A 18 5.63 14.74 -5.17
N SER A 19 5.17 13.77 -5.95
CA SER A 19 4.31 14.05 -7.11
C SER A 19 2.96 14.65 -6.73
N HIS A 20 2.37 14.23 -5.60
CA HIS A 20 1.15 14.81 -5.04
C HIS A 20 1.40 16.25 -4.57
N LYS A 21 2.44 16.49 -3.76
CA LYS A 21 2.78 17.80 -3.19
C LYS A 21 3.11 18.85 -4.26
N TYR A 22 3.82 18.45 -5.31
CA TYR A 22 4.29 19.37 -6.36
C TYR A 22 3.44 19.31 -7.65
N GLY A 23 2.33 18.58 -7.66
CA GLY A 23 1.42 18.51 -8.82
C GLY A 23 2.04 17.87 -10.08
N VAL A 24 3.03 17.00 -9.93
CA VAL A 24 3.72 16.34 -11.06
C VAL A 24 2.89 15.14 -11.53
N GLU A 25 1.85 15.41 -12.32
CA GLU A 25 0.80 14.44 -12.67
C GLU A 25 1.32 13.18 -13.37
N TYR A 26 2.30 13.31 -14.26
CA TYR A 26 2.90 12.16 -14.94
C TYR A 26 3.55 11.18 -13.96
N LEU A 27 4.32 11.69 -12.99
CA LEU A 27 4.96 10.87 -11.97
C LEU A 27 3.92 10.28 -11.01
N ARG A 28 2.90 11.08 -10.64
CA ARG A 28 1.79 10.63 -9.79
C ARG A 28 1.08 9.43 -10.39
N ARG A 29 0.70 9.48 -11.68
CA ARG A 29 0.05 8.35 -12.36
C ARG A 29 0.89 7.09 -12.33
N ARG A 30 2.20 7.17 -12.60
CA ARG A 30 3.09 6.01 -12.56
C ARG A 30 3.24 5.45 -11.16
N ALA A 31 3.40 6.32 -10.16
CA ALA A 31 3.52 5.93 -8.77
C ALA A 31 2.21 5.30 -8.25
N LEU A 32 1.05 5.80 -8.68
CA LEU A 32 -0.26 5.20 -8.37
C LEU A 32 -0.41 3.82 -9.02
N VAL A 33 0.03 3.63 -10.27
CA VAL A 33 0.02 2.31 -10.93
C VAL A 33 0.92 1.31 -10.18
N HIS A 34 2.08 1.76 -9.70
CA HIS A 34 2.90 0.95 -8.81
C HIS A 34 2.14 0.60 -7.53
N PHE A 35 1.66 1.63 -6.83
CA PHE A 35 1.00 1.49 -5.55
C PHE A 35 -0.22 0.56 -5.62
N SER A 36 -1.07 0.72 -6.63
CA SER A 36 -2.27 -0.10 -6.84
C SER A 36 -1.98 -1.54 -7.23
N SER A 37 -0.77 -1.87 -7.73
CA SER A 37 -0.44 -3.25 -8.12
C SER A 37 -0.62 -4.27 -6.99
N ARG A 38 -0.53 -3.83 -5.73
CA ARG A 38 -0.69 -4.68 -4.55
C ARG A 38 -2.12 -4.73 -3.98
N PHE A 39 -3.00 -3.89 -4.49
CA PHE A 39 -4.37 -3.74 -4.02
C PHE A 39 -5.33 -4.06 -5.16
N PRO A 40 -5.71 -5.34 -5.33
CA PRO A 40 -6.64 -5.74 -6.37
C PRO A 40 -7.95 -4.97 -6.26
N THR A 41 -8.43 -4.45 -7.40
CA THR A 41 -9.68 -3.67 -7.48
C THR A 41 -10.78 -4.40 -8.24
N THR A 42 -10.52 -5.64 -8.68
CA THR A 42 -11.50 -6.50 -9.37
C THR A 42 -11.48 -7.91 -8.76
N LEU A 43 -12.63 -8.60 -8.81
CA LEU A 43 -12.74 -9.98 -8.29
C LEU A 43 -11.72 -10.94 -8.92
N PRO A 44 -11.46 -10.94 -10.25
CA PRO A 44 -10.44 -11.81 -10.82
C PRO A 44 -9.02 -11.52 -10.32
N GLN A 45 -8.69 -10.25 -10.06
CA GLN A 45 -7.40 -9.89 -9.46
C GLN A 45 -7.31 -10.36 -8.01
N PHE A 46 -8.42 -10.29 -7.28
CA PHE A 46 -8.52 -10.76 -5.91
C PHE A 46 -8.38 -12.28 -5.79
N ASP A 47 -9.04 -13.04 -6.66
CA ASP A 47 -8.89 -14.49 -6.73
C ASP A 47 -7.44 -14.89 -7.06
N ARG A 48 -6.79 -14.17 -7.98
CA ARG A 48 -5.37 -14.37 -8.28
C ARG A 48 -4.48 -14.02 -7.08
N TYR A 49 -4.82 -12.98 -6.33
CA TYR A 49 -4.10 -12.58 -5.13
C TYR A 49 -4.19 -13.65 -4.02
N LEU A 50 -5.34 -14.29 -3.82
CA LEU A 50 -5.57 -15.29 -2.77
C LEU A 50 -5.14 -16.71 -3.17
N TYR A 51 -5.48 -17.13 -4.39
CA TYR A 51 -5.36 -18.52 -4.85
C TYR A 51 -4.33 -18.70 -5.99
N GLY A 52 -3.71 -17.61 -6.46
CA GLY A 52 -2.67 -17.69 -7.48
C GLY A 52 -1.50 -18.53 -6.97
N ARG A 53 -0.98 -19.42 -7.84
CA ARG A 53 0.19 -20.23 -7.52
C ARG A 53 1.40 -19.34 -7.25
N GLU A 54 2.16 -19.66 -6.20
CA GLU A 54 3.39 -18.94 -5.84
C GLU A 54 4.48 -19.01 -6.94
N ASP A 55 4.37 -19.99 -7.83
CA ASP A 55 5.33 -20.30 -8.90
C ASP A 55 5.19 -19.37 -10.13
N GLY A 56 4.12 -18.57 -10.20
CA GLY A 56 3.95 -17.56 -11.24
C GLY A 56 4.80 -16.31 -10.96
N PRO A 57 5.20 -15.55 -12.00
CA PRO A 57 5.88 -14.28 -11.79
C PRO A 57 4.99 -13.38 -10.92
N LYS A 58 5.49 -12.98 -9.74
CA LYS A 58 4.77 -12.09 -8.83
C LYS A 58 4.53 -10.76 -9.55
N GLU A 59 3.29 -10.51 -9.97
CA GLU A 59 2.87 -9.31 -10.71
C GLU A 59 2.81 -8.04 -9.83
N TYR A 60 3.54 -7.99 -8.71
CA TYR A 60 3.61 -6.82 -7.85
C TYR A 60 4.82 -5.97 -8.20
N SER A 61 4.58 -4.69 -8.39
CA SER A 61 5.61 -3.74 -8.79
C SER A 61 6.52 -3.29 -7.64
N TRP A 62 6.20 -3.67 -6.41
CA TRP A 62 6.99 -3.41 -5.22
C TRP A 62 6.77 -4.47 -4.14
N ARG A 63 7.75 -4.59 -3.24
CA ARG A 63 7.72 -5.54 -2.11
C ARG A 63 7.27 -4.84 -0.85
N PHE A 64 6.39 -5.49 -0.08
CA PHE A 64 6.15 -5.03 1.29
C PHE A 64 7.46 -5.10 2.07
N PRO A 65 7.83 -4.02 2.79
CA PRO A 65 8.92 -4.05 3.74
C PRO A 65 8.71 -5.17 4.76
N GLU A 66 9.80 -5.65 5.35
CA GLU A 66 9.76 -6.65 6.43
C GLU A 66 8.91 -6.18 7.62
N SER A 67 8.87 -4.86 7.84
CA SER A 67 8.00 -4.26 8.83
C SER A 67 6.53 -4.57 8.54
N ARG A 68 5.89 -5.27 9.47
CA ARG A 68 4.46 -5.62 9.42
C ARG A 68 3.58 -4.36 9.37
N ASN A 69 4.07 -3.26 9.96
CA ASN A 69 3.42 -1.95 10.01
C ASN A 69 3.31 -1.27 8.64
N SER A 70 4.00 -1.77 7.61
CA SER A 70 3.90 -1.28 6.22
C SER A 70 2.47 -1.29 5.66
N ARG A 71 1.61 -2.20 6.12
CA ARG A 71 0.18 -2.24 5.73
C ARG A 71 -0.60 -1.06 6.29
N ILE A 72 -0.37 -0.73 7.56
CA ILE A 72 -0.93 0.46 8.21
C ILE A 72 -0.43 1.70 7.46
N ARG A 73 0.87 1.76 7.18
CA ARG A 73 1.47 2.85 6.41
C ARG A 73 0.84 3.01 5.03
N ALA A 74 0.55 1.91 4.31
CA ALA A 74 -0.09 1.97 3.01
C ALA A 74 -1.50 2.59 3.09
N ILE A 75 -2.29 2.27 4.11
CA ILE A 75 -3.61 2.89 4.34
C ILE A 75 -3.46 4.40 4.54
N LEU A 76 -2.50 4.82 5.38
CA LEU A 76 -2.24 6.24 5.64
C LEU A 76 -1.81 6.98 4.39
N VAL A 77 -0.91 6.39 3.59
CA VAL A 77 -0.47 6.97 2.31
C VAL A 77 -1.63 7.06 1.33
N ALA A 78 -2.49 6.04 1.23
CA ALA A 78 -3.65 6.07 0.34
C ALA A 78 -4.63 7.21 0.69
N ARG A 79 -4.81 7.51 1.98
CA ARG A 79 -5.57 8.68 2.45
C ARG A 79 -4.85 9.99 2.11
N GLU A 80 -3.55 10.06 2.39
CA GLU A 80 -2.72 11.26 2.16
C GLU A 80 -2.69 11.67 0.69
N VAL A 81 -2.61 10.72 -0.24
CA VAL A 81 -2.50 11.01 -1.68
C VAL A 81 -3.83 11.05 -2.41
N ASP A 82 -4.95 10.98 -1.69
CA ASP A 82 -6.30 10.92 -2.24
C ASP A 82 -6.48 9.77 -3.25
N ALA A 83 -6.22 8.54 -2.78
CA ALA A 83 -6.40 7.30 -3.54
C ALA A 83 -7.45 6.38 -2.89
N PRO A 84 -8.72 6.82 -2.77
CA PRO A 84 -9.74 6.12 -1.98
C PRO A 84 -10.09 4.73 -2.52
N TRP A 85 -9.93 4.47 -3.82
CA TRP A 85 -10.24 3.18 -4.44
C TRP A 85 -9.37 2.01 -3.93
N ILE A 86 -8.23 2.31 -3.31
CA ILE A 86 -7.34 1.31 -2.71
C ILE A 86 -7.77 0.93 -1.28
N LEU A 87 -8.47 1.83 -0.59
CA LEU A 87 -8.78 1.68 0.84
C LEU A 87 -9.56 0.40 1.17
N PRO A 88 -10.62 0.00 0.43
CA PRO A 88 -11.38 -1.21 0.77
C PRO A 88 -10.47 -2.45 0.84
N MET A 89 -9.62 -2.63 -0.16
CA MET A 89 -8.71 -3.77 -0.20
C MET A 89 -7.60 -3.66 0.84
N ALA A 90 -7.08 -2.45 1.09
CA ALA A 90 -6.08 -2.23 2.12
C ALA A 90 -6.62 -2.55 3.53
N PHE A 91 -7.85 -2.16 3.84
CA PHE A 91 -8.52 -2.51 5.09
C PHE A 91 -8.85 -4.00 5.19
N TYR A 92 -9.27 -4.64 4.10
CA TYR A 92 -9.47 -6.09 4.08
C TYR A 92 -8.17 -6.84 4.40
N ILE A 93 -7.05 -6.47 3.75
CA ILE A 93 -5.72 -7.04 4.04
C ILE A 93 -5.35 -6.82 5.51
N LEU A 94 -5.62 -5.63 6.07
CA LEU A 94 -5.38 -5.33 7.47
C LEU A 94 -6.20 -6.24 8.40
N ALA A 95 -7.50 -6.40 8.12
CA ALA A 95 -8.42 -7.23 8.91
C ALA A 95 -8.03 -8.72 8.90
N VAL A 96 -7.64 -9.26 7.74
CA VAL A 96 -7.14 -10.64 7.62
C VAL A 96 -5.84 -10.86 8.40
N ASN A 97 -5.05 -9.80 8.61
CA ASN A 97 -3.82 -9.84 9.40
C ASN A 97 -4.01 -9.33 10.83
N PHE A 98 -5.26 -9.23 11.31
CA PHE A 98 -5.58 -8.61 12.60
C PHE A 98 -4.88 -9.28 13.78
N GLU A 99 -4.79 -10.61 13.80
CA GLU A 99 -4.08 -11.34 14.88
C GLU A 99 -2.62 -10.87 15.04
N ARG A 100 -1.97 -10.45 13.96
CA ARG A 100 -0.57 -10.02 13.95
C ARG A 100 -0.39 -8.51 14.11
N LEU A 101 -1.43 -7.74 13.84
CA LEU A 101 -1.39 -6.27 13.77
C LEU A 101 -2.33 -5.58 14.75
N GLY A 102 -3.16 -6.32 15.48
CA GLY A 102 -4.20 -5.77 16.36
C GLY A 102 -3.65 -4.79 17.38
N PHE A 103 -2.52 -5.13 18.02
CA PHE A 103 -1.85 -4.21 18.94
C PHE A 103 -1.47 -2.88 18.25
N ALA A 104 -0.87 -2.95 17.07
CA ALA A 104 -0.45 -1.77 16.30
C ALA A 104 -1.64 -0.96 15.74
N ILE A 105 -2.77 -1.61 15.48
CA ILE A 105 -3.99 -0.97 15.00
C ILE A 105 -4.57 -0.03 16.08
N PHE A 106 -4.60 -0.49 17.33
CA PHE A 106 -5.22 0.28 18.43
C PHE A 106 -4.24 1.17 19.20
N ASN A 107 -2.98 0.79 19.32
CA ASN A 107 -1.98 1.48 20.14
C ASN A 107 -0.95 2.25 19.32
N GLY A 108 -1.16 2.38 18.01
CA GLY A 108 -0.19 2.95 17.09
C GLY A 108 0.99 2.02 16.83
N ALA A 109 1.82 2.43 15.88
CA ALA A 109 3.00 1.67 15.47
C ALA A 109 4.15 2.60 15.11
N ILE A 110 5.38 2.06 15.12
CA ILE A 110 6.55 2.76 14.58
C ILE A 110 6.83 2.19 13.19
N TYR A 111 7.03 3.07 12.22
CA TYR A 111 7.47 2.73 10.87
C TYR A 111 8.64 3.63 10.46
N ASN A 112 9.82 3.05 10.22
CA ASN A 112 11.06 3.77 9.92
C ASN A 112 11.36 4.92 10.92
N GLY A 113 11.15 4.66 12.22
CA GLY A 113 11.38 5.63 13.30
C GLY A 113 10.29 6.70 13.45
N VAL A 114 9.18 6.60 12.70
CA VAL A 114 8.06 7.54 12.76
C VAL A 114 6.83 6.85 13.35
N ASP A 115 6.20 7.50 14.32
CA ASP A 115 4.93 7.05 14.89
C ASP A 115 3.80 7.17 13.87
N ILE A 116 2.99 6.13 13.76
CA ILE A 116 1.86 6.05 12.84
C ILE A 116 0.61 5.55 13.58
N TRP A 117 -0.51 6.22 13.32
CA TRP A 117 -1.81 5.96 13.94
C TRP A 117 -2.90 5.89 12.88
N LEU A 118 -3.82 4.92 13.00
CA LEU A 118 -4.96 4.79 12.07
C LEU A 118 -6.10 5.77 12.37
N SER A 119 -6.30 6.05 13.66
CA SER A 119 -7.12 7.17 14.12
C SER A 119 -6.31 8.44 13.92
N ALA A 120 -6.87 9.40 13.20
CA ALA A 120 -6.46 10.78 13.39
C ALA A 120 -6.94 11.17 14.80
N GLU A 121 -6.05 11.76 15.60
CA GLU A 121 -6.51 12.68 16.62
C GLU A 121 -7.06 13.89 15.85
N ASP A 122 -8.37 13.88 15.58
CA ASP A 122 -9.11 15.08 15.17
C ASP A 122 -9.40 15.93 16.41
#